data_AF-A0A831V438-F1
#
_entry.id   AF-A0A831V438-F1
#
_cell.length_a   1.000
_cell.length_b   1.000
_cell.length_c   1.000
_cell.angle_alpha   90.00
_cell.angle_beta   90.00
_cell.angle_gamma   90.00
#
_symmetry.space_group_name_H-M   'P 1'
#
loop_
_entity.id
_entity.type
_entity.pdbx_description
1 polymer ?
#
loop_
_entity_poly.entity_id
_entity_poly.type
_entity_poly.pdbx_seq_one_letter_code
_entity_poly.pdbx_strand_id
1 'polypeptide(L)' 'GYGKNKVSFVGHGIGLAIDEYPALAKGFDLPIEEGMTLAVEPKIGIPGFGMVGVENTFEVTTGGGKCLTGEAFDIITV' A
#
# COMPACT_ATOMS: atom_id res chain seq x y z
N GLY A 1 -2.49 0.09 -10.61
CA GLY A 1 -2.89 0.74 -11.88
C GLY A 1 -3.34 -0.27 -12.94
N TYR A 2 -4.24 0.13 -13.86
CA TYR A 2 -4.79 -0.73 -14.93
C TYR A 2 -4.33 -0.23 -16.32
N GLY A 3 -4.00 -1.16 -17.22
CA GLY A 3 -3.55 -0.83 -18.59
C GLY A 3 -2.32 0.10 -18.60
N LYS A 4 -2.47 1.26 -19.25
CA LYS A 4 -1.43 2.30 -19.35
C LYS A 4 -1.31 3.18 -18.09
N ASN A 5 -2.27 3.12 -17.16
CA ASN A 5 -2.29 3.92 -15.94
C ASN A 5 -1.67 3.16 -14.77
N LYS A 6 -0.41 2.73 -14.92
CA LYS A 6 0.35 2.02 -13.88
C LYS A 6 1.36 2.98 -13.28
N VAL A 7 1.33 3.08 -11.96
CA VAL A 7 2.42 3.65 -11.16
C VAL A 7 3.44 2.55 -10.83
N SER A 8 4.70 2.92 -10.64
CA SER A 8 5.82 2.00 -10.42
C SER A 8 5.95 1.49 -8.98
N PHE A 9 5.12 2.00 -8.07
CA PHE A 9 5.09 1.64 -6.66
C PHE A 9 3.67 1.27 -6.22
N VAL A 10 3.57 0.50 -5.14
CA VAL A 10 2.30 0.09 -4.53
C VAL A 10 2.25 0.38 -3.02
N GLY A 11 3.28 1.02 -2.48
CA GLY A 11 3.38 1.38 -1.07
C GLY A 11 4.79 1.73 -0.62
N HIS A 12 4.95 1.93 0.68
CA HIS A 12 6.18 2.36 1.33
C HIS A 12 6.21 1.94 2.80
N GLY A 13 7.37 2.07 3.45
CA GLY A 13 7.46 2.02 4.91
C GLY A 13 6.84 3.27 5.52
N ILE A 14 6.32 3.17 6.74
CA ILE A 14 5.74 4.30 7.46
C ILE A 14 6.12 4.21 8.94
N GLY A 15 6.37 5.37 9.54
CA GLY A 15 6.77 5.47 10.95
C GLY A 15 6.70 6.89 11.47
N LEU A 16 7.85 7.44 11.84
CA LEU A 16 7.97 8.85 12.23
C LEU A 16 7.78 9.78 11.02
N ALA A 17 8.20 9.33 9.84
CA ALA A 17 7.87 9.96 8.58
C ALA A 17 6.76 9.18 7.88
N ILE A 18 6.00 9.90 7.04
CA ILE A 18 4.93 9.28 6.24
C ILE A 18 5.56 8.30 5.23
N ASP A 19 6.58 8.76 4.50
CA ASP A 19 7.30 7.95 3.50
C ASP A 19 8.67 7.53 4.03
N GLU A 20 8.79 6.26 4.42
CA GLU A 20 10.02 5.61 4.85
C GLU A 20 10.37 4.40 3.95
N TYR A 21 11.54 3.83 4.18
CA TYR A 21 11.93 2.56 3.56
C TYR A 21 11.25 1.36 4.26
N PRO A 22 11.03 0.25 3.55
CA PRO A 22 11.31 0.06 2.13
C PRO A 22 10.21 0.64 1.22
N ALA A 23 10.61 1.16 0.06
CA ALA A 23 9.65 1.44 -1.00
C ALA A 23 9.16 0.12 -1.61
N LEU A 24 7.85 -0.07 -1.73
CA LEU A 24 7.25 -1.24 -2.38
C LEU A 24 7.11 -0.96 -3.87
N ALA A 25 8.23 -1.07 -4.59
CA ALA A 25 8.33 -0.69 -5.99
C ALA A 25 9.31 -1.57 -6.77
N LYS A 26 9.13 -1.64 -8.09
CA LYS A 26 10.06 -2.38 -8.94
C LYS A 26 11.45 -1.73 -8.89
N GLY A 27 12.48 -2.52 -8.59
CA GLY A 27 13.87 -2.07 -8.52
C GLY A 27 14.36 -1.75 -7.11
N PHE A 28 13.51 -1.91 -6.10
CA PHE A 28 13.89 -1.86 -4.69
C PHE A 28 13.88 -3.29 -4.13
N ASP A 29 14.96 -3.68 -3.47
CA ASP A 29 15.25 -5.05 -3.04
C ASP A 29 15.59 -5.16 -1.55
N LEU A 30 15.40 -4.08 -0.79
CA LEU A 30 15.48 -4.14 0.67
C LEU A 30 14.51 -5.20 1.21
N PRO A 31 14.97 -6.10 2.08
CA PRO A 31 14.13 -7.15 2.64
C PRO A 31 13.02 -6.54 3.49
N ILE A 32 11.85 -7.17 3.45
CA ILE A 32 10.77 -6.91 4.40
C ILE A 32 11.03 -7.78 5.63
N GLU A 33 11.15 -7.14 6.79
CA GLU A 33 11.51 -7.80 8.05
C GLU A 33 10.40 -7.64 9.09
N GLU A 34 10.34 -8.56 10.05
CA GLU A 34 9.41 -8.50 11.17
C GLU A 34 9.54 -7.18 11.95
N GLY A 35 8.41 -6.61 12.36
CA GLY A 35 8.33 -5.33 13.06
C GLY A 35 8.34 -4.11 12.15
N MET A 36 8.59 -4.25 10.85
CA MET A 36 8.39 -3.16 9.89
C MET A 36 6.90 -2.81 9.79
N THR A 37 6.61 -1.52 9.56
CA THR A 37 5.26 -1.04 9.27
C THR A 37 5.21 -0.50 7.84
N LEU A 38 4.26 -0.99 7.05
CA LEU A 38 4.15 -0.70 5.62
C LEU A 38 2.76 -0.15 5.30
N ALA A 39 2.71 0.98 4.59
CA ALA A 39 1.51 1.43 3.89
C ALA A 39 1.42 0.69 2.55
N VAL A 40 0.32 -0.03 2.32
CA VAL A 40 0.04 -0.73 1.06
C VAL A 40 -1.18 -0.08 0.43
N GLU A 41 -0.98 0.53 -0.74
CA GLU A 41 -1.88 1.58 -1.23
C GLU A 41 -2.11 1.56 -2.76
N PRO A 42 -2.55 0.43 -3.34
CA PRO A 42 -2.78 0.34 -4.77
C PRO A 42 -3.89 1.27 -5.24
N LYS A 43 -3.59 2.05 -6.29
CA LYS A 43 -4.51 3.01 -6.92
C LYS A 43 -4.65 2.76 -8.43
N ILE A 44 -5.81 3.13 -8.98
CA ILE A 44 -6.14 3.12 -10.41
C ILE A 44 -6.82 4.43 -10.79
N GLY A 45 -6.21 5.18 -11.71
CA GLY A 45 -6.86 6.29 -12.39
C GLY A 45 -7.63 5.81 -13.63
N ILE A 46 -8.85 6.30 -13.79
CA ILE A 46 -9.75 6.05 -14.93
C ILE A 46 -9.96 7.38 -15.67
N PRO A 47 -9.44 7.52 -16.92
CA PRO A 47 -9.50 8.77 -17.66
C PRO A 47 -10.95 9.24 -17.85
N GLY A 48 -11.22 10.51 -17.55
CA GLY A 48 -12.54 11.12 -17.69
C GLY A 48 -13.56 10.72 -16.61
N PHE A 49 -13.18 9.87 -15.64
CA PHE A 49 -14.07 9.45 -14.55
C PHE A 49 -13.53 9.83 -13.17
N GLY A 50 -12.30 9.43 -12.84
CA GLY A 50 -11.73 9.69 -11.52
C GLY A 50 -10.65 8.68 -11.13
N MET A 51 -10.37 8.58 -9.82
CA MET A 51 -9.43 7.60 -9.26
C MET A 51 -10.13 6.77 -8.19
N VAL A 52 -9.78 5.50 -8.11
CA VAL A 52 -10.13 4.61 -7.01
C VAL A 52 -8.87 3.97 -6.48
N GLY A 53 -8.82 3.80 -5.16
CA GLY A 53 -7.75 3.07 -4.49
C GLY A 53 -8.16 2.72 -3.08
N VAL A 54 -7.40 1.82 -2.50
CA VAL A 54 -7.48 1.46 -1.09
C VAL A 54 -6.11 1.69 -0.48
N GLU A 55 -6.07 1.92 0.82
CA GLU A 55 -4.83 2.09 1.55
C GLU A 55 -5.01 1.53 2.96
N ASN A 56 -4.12 0.62 3.31
CA ASN A 56 -4.08 0.03 4.62
C ASN A 56 -2.63 -0.05 5.11
N THR A 57 -2.47 0.11 6.42
CA THR A 57 -1.16 0.00 7.07
C THR A 57 -1.05 -1.36 7.74
N PHE A 58 0.08 -2.04 7.53
CA PHE A 58 0.34 -3.36 8.08
C PHE A 58 1.61 -3.39 8.91
N GLU A 59 1.53 -4.03 10.06
CA GLU A 59 2.70 -4.51 10.82
C GLU A 59 3.14 -5.86 10.23
N VAL A 60 4.41 -6.01 9.90
CA VAL A 60 4.97 -7.28 9.45
C VAL A 60 5.21 -8.18 10.65
N THR A 61 4.63 -9.37 10.63
CA THR A 61 4.79 -10.41 11.66
C THR A 61 5.38 -11.68 11.03
N THR A 62 5.81 -12.64 11.86
CA THR A 62 6.21 -13.98 11.39
C THR A 62 5.13 -14.72 10.59
N GLY A 63 3.85 -14.37 10.78
CA GLY A 63 2.70 -14.98 10.09
C GLY A 63 2.21 -14.21 8.87
N GLY A 64 2.87 -13.10 8.49
CA GLY A 64 2.43 -12.19 7.43
C GLY A 64 2.08 -10.80 7.96
N GLY A 65 1.32 -10.03 7.18
CA GLY A 65 0.93 -8.66 7.54
C GLY A 65 -0.30 -8.60 8.44
N LYS A 66 -0.19 -7.96 9.60
CA LYS A 66 -1.32 -7.63 10.48
C LYS A 66 -1.81 -6.22 10.18
N CYS A 67 -3.06 -6.09 9.74
CA CYS A 67 -3.65 -4.79 9.42
C CYS A 67 -3.85 -3.94 10.69
N LEU A 68 -3.44 -2.68 10.64
CA LEU A 68 -3.60 -1.70 11.72
C LEU A 68 -4.77 -0.75 11.48
N THR A 69 -5.29 -0.69 10.24
CA THR A 69 -6.33 0.26 9.82
C THR A 69 -7.70 -0.39 9.60
N GLY A 70 -7.92 -1.57 10.21
CA GLY A 70 -9.23 -2.24 10.27
C GLY A 70 -9.34 -3.51 9.43
N GLU A 71 -10.53 -4.10 9.44
CA GLU A 71 -10.83 -5.41 8.84
C GLU A 71 -11.95 -5.36 7.78
N ALA A 72 -12.54 -4.18 7.54
CA ALA A 72 -13.58 -3.98 6.56
C ALA A 72 -12.98 -3.44 5.25
N PHE A 73 -13.19 -4.16 4.15
CA PHE A 73 -12.59 -3.85 2.84
C PHE A 73 -13.63 -3.64 1.73
N ASP A 74 -14.92 -3.66 2.07
CA ASP A 74 -16.01 -3.49 1.12
C ASP A 74 -16.21 -2.03 0.73
N ILE A 75 -16.72 -1.81 -0.49
CA ILE A 75 -17.18 -0.49 -0.91
C ILE A 75 -18.44 -0.14 -0.13
N ILE A 76 -18.42 1.02 0.53
CA ILE A 76 -19.59 1.57 1.21
C ILE A 76 -20.25 2.60 0.29
N THR A 77 -21.54 2.43 0.02
CA THR A 77 -22.37 3.42 -0.67
C THR A 77 -23.01 4.37 0.34
N VAL A 78 -22.78 5.67 0.18
CA VAL A 78 -23.32 6.74 1.06
C VAL A 78 -24.45 7.51 0.41
#